data_AF-A0A538HHJ1-F1
#
_entry.id   AF-A0A538HHJ1-F1
#
_cell.length_a   1.000
_cell.length_b   1.000
_cell.length_c   1.000
_cell.angle_alpha   90.00
_cell.angle_beta   90.00
_cell.angle_gamma   90.00
#
_symmetry.space_group_name_H-M   'P 1'
#
loop_
_entity.id
_entity.type
_entity.pdbx_description
1 polymer ?
#
loop_
_entity_poly.entity_id
_entity_poly.type
_entity_poly.pdbx_seq_one_letter_code
_entity_poly.pdbx_strand_id
1 'polypeptide(L)' 'MSYSRFVNGLRVAGVDLDRKVLADIAVRDPQAFATLVQVAQEAQPRP' A
#
# COMPACT_ATOMS: atom_id res chain seq x y z
N MET A 1 3.19 9.99 -2.30
CA MET A 1 2.22 9.20 -3.08
C MET A 1 0.82 9.57 -2.61
N SER A 2 -0.14 9.83 -3.51
CA SER A 2 -1.53 10.04 -3.09
C SER A 2 -2.15 8.70 -2.67
N TYR A 3 -3.14 8.72 -1.78
CA TYR A 3 -3.84 7.52 -1.33
C TYR A 3 -4.41 6.69 -2.50
N SER A 4 -4.97 7.35 -3.52
CA SER A 4 -5.49 6.68 -4.72
C SER A 4 -4.38 5.96 -5.52
N ARG A 5 -3.17 6.55 -5.60
CA ARG A 5 -2.01 5.91 -6.22
C ARG A 5 -1.53 4.72 -5.40
N PHE A 6 -1.48 4.88 -4.07
CA PHE A 6 -1.12 3.80 -3.16
C PHE A 6 -2.02 2.57 -3.30
N VAL A 7 -3.32 2.78 -3.19
CA VAL A 7 -4.33 1.71 -3.31
C VAL A 7 -4.28 1.08 -4.70
N ASN A 8 -4.09 1.88 -5.75
CA ASN A 8 -3.91 1.32 -7.10
C ASN A 8 -2.63 0.47 -7.19
N GLY A 9 -1.51 0.91 -6.63
CA GLY A 9 -0.25 0.16 -6.60
C GLY A 9 -0.39 -1.18 -5.86
N LEU A 10 -1.05 -1.19 -4.70
CA LEU A 10 -1.36 -2.44 -3.98
C LEU A 10 -2.21 -3.38 -4.80
N ARG A 11 -3.26 -2.86 -5.47
CA ARG A 11 -4.13 -3.66 -6.33
C ARG A 11 -3.38 -4.26 -7.53
N VAL A 12 -2.47 -3.49 -8.13
CA VAL A 12 -1.62 -3.97 -9.24
C VAL A 12 -0.60 -5.01 -8.75
N ALA A 13 -0.10 -4.86 -7.53
CA ALA A 13 0.75 -5.85 -6.87
C ALA A 13 0.01 -7.15 -6.47
N GLY A 14 -1.30 -7.23 -6.68
CA GLY A 14 -2.13 -8.36 -6.22
C GLY A 14 -2.34 -8.39 -4.71
N VAL A 15 -2.06 -7.29 -4.00
CA VAL A 15 -2.28 -7.15 -2.56
C VAL A 15 -3.70 -6.65 -2.33
N ASP A 16 -4.60 -7.59 -2.05
CA ASP A 16 -5.98 -7.28 -1.66
C ASP A 16 -6.05 -7.19 -0.14
N LEU A 17 -6.10 -5.96 0.38
CA LEU A 17 -6.02 -5.69 1.81
C LEU A 17 -7.14 -4.73 2.21
N ASP A 18 -7.86 -5.11 3.27
CA ASP A 18 -8.98 -4.33 3.75
C ASP A 18 -8.53 -2.98 4.31
N ARG A 19 -9.29 -1.92 4.01
CA ARG A 19 -8.91 -0.55 4.42
C ARG A 19 -8.77 -0.38 5.93
N LYS A 20 -9.56 -1.14 6.70
CA LYS A 20 -9.49 -1.15 8.17
C LYS A 20 -8.19 -1.77 8.67
N VAL A 21 -7.79 -2.89 8.07
CA VAL A 21 -6.53 -3.58 8.40
C VAL A 21 -5.35 -2.72 8.00
N LEU A 22 -5.41 -2.08 6.83
CA LEU A 22 -4.38 -1.15 6.38
C LEU A 22 -4.19 0.03 7.35
N ALA A 23 -5.30 0.59 7.86
CA ALA A 23 -5.24 1.66 8.86
C ALA A 23 -4.67 1.16 10.20
N ASP A 24 -5.05 -0.04 10.64
CA ASP A 24 -4.51 -0.64 11.87
C ASP A 24 -2.99 -0.88 11.75
N ILE A 25 -2.54 -1.42 10.62
CA ILE A 25 -1.11 -1.61 10.30
C ILE A 25 -0.39 -0.26 10.28
N ALA A 26 -0.95 0.75 9.63
CA ALA A 26 -0.33 2.08 9.58
C ALA A 26 -0.11 2.70 10.98
N VAL A 27 -0.99 2.42 11.94
CA VAL A 27 -0.90 2.96 13.31
C VAL A 27 -0.04 2.07 14.22
N ARG A 28 -0.17 0.74 14.12
CA ARG A 28 0.43 -0.20 15.07
C ARG A 28 1.76 -0.79 14.60
N ASP A 29 1.98 -0.85 13.30
CA ASP A 29 3.20 -1.38 12.69
C ASP A 29 3.67 -0.49 11.51
N PRO A 30 4.37 0.62 11.82
CA PRO A 30 4.92 1.51 10.82
C PRO A 30 5.91 0.83 9.86
N GLN A 31 6.59 -0.23 10.31
CA GLN A 31 7.57 -0.95 9.50
C GLN A 31 6.87 -1.79 8.43
N ALA A 32 5.84 -2.55 8.81
CA ALA A 32 5.00 -3.28 7.85
C ALA A 32 4.32 -2.32 6.87
N PHE A 33 3.85 -1.16 7.34
CA PHE A 33 3.28 -0.13 6.46
C PHE A 33 4.31 0.40 5.46
N ALA A 34 5.57 0.62 5.86
CA ALA A 34 6.64 1.04 4.96
C ALA A 34 6.89 0.02 3.84
N THR A 35 6.87 -1.28 4.16
CA THR A 35 6.98 -2.35 3.16
C THR A 35 5.81 -2.35 2.18
N LEU A 36 4.57 -2.18 2.66
CA LEU A 36 3.40 -2.05 1.77
C LEU A 36 3.53 -0.86 0.82
N VAL A 37 4.05 0.26 1.33
CA VAL A 37 4.33 1.46 0.52
C VAL A 37 5.37 1.19 -0.56
N GLN A 38 6.43 0.43 -0.25
CA GLN A 38 7.44 0.03 -1.26
C GLN A 38 6.84 -0.88 -2.33
N VAL A 39 6.11 -1.92 -1.92
CA VAL A 39 5.43 -2.84 -2.85
C VAL A 39 4.49 -2.07 -3.79
N ALA A 40 3.71 -1.14 -3.25
CA ALA A 40 2.82 -0.31 -4.05
C ALA A 40 3.56 0.63 -5.01
N GLN A 41 4.75 1.13 -4.64
CA GLN A 41 5.57 1.98 -5.50
C GLN A 41 6.21 1.19 -6.64
N GLU A 42 6.71 -0.01 -6.37
CA GLU A 42 7.30 -0.89 -7.37
C GLU A 42 6.26 -1.38 -8.39
N ALA A 43 5.05 -1.65 -7.91
CA ALA A 43 3.93 -2.07 -8.75
C ALA A 43 3.21 -0.91 -9.47
N GLN A 44 3.49 0.35 -9.14
CA GLN A 44 2.92 1.47 -9.89
C GLN A 44 3.44 1.44 -11.33
N PRO A 45 2.55 1.43 -12.35
CA PRO A 45 2.99 1.66 -13.71
C PRO A 45 3.60 3.07 -13.78
N ARG A 46 4.87 3.13 -14.20
CA ARG A 46 5.55 4.41 -14.47
C ARG A 46 4.74 5.17 -15.53
N PRO A 47 4.55 6.50 -15.39
CA PRO A 47 3.75 7.29 -16.33
C PRO A 47 4.27 7.20 -17.76
#